data_AF-A0A0R1PNN8-F1
#
_entry.id   AF-A0A0R1PNN8-F1
#
_cell.length_a   1.000
_cell.length_b   1.000
_cell.length_c   1.000
_cell.angle_alpha   90.00
_cell.angle_beta   90.00
_cell.angle_gamma   90.00
#
_symmetry.space_group_name_H-M   'P 1'
#
loop_
_entity.id
_entity.type
_entity.pdbx_description
1 polymer ?
#
loop_
_entity_poly.entity_id
_entity_poly.type
_entity_poly.pdbx_seq_one_letter_code
_entity_poly.pdbx_strand_id
1 'polypeptide(L)'
;MNSATQILLVIASFILALSVLVGLILISTSLFQIKGLMKTKNKLLLQKNRPYVICRRINKQTIEIRNVGNSPATIDEIQSDTVDFSYLNQRNIFSGQFFNYPIAENKDAHIFVKYHDQISHFGEKFTV
;
A
#
# COMPACT_ATOMS: atom_id res chain seq x y z
N MET A 1 19.80 -61.96 -17.90
CA MET A 1 18.68 -61.00 -17.81
C MET A 1 17.81 -61.23 -19.03
N ASN A 2 16.52 -61.52 -18.88
CA ASN A 2 15.65 -61.86 -20.02
C ASN A 2 15.24 -60.58 -20.78
N SER A 3 15.12 -60.66 -22.11
CA SER A 3 14.72 -59.54 -22.99
C SER A 3 13.39 -58.91 -22.54
N ALA A 4 12.47 -59.71 -22.01
CA ALA A 4 11.21 -59.21 -21.43
C ALA A 4 11.44 -58.26 -20.24
N THR A 5 12.42 -58.55 -19.37
CA THR A 5 12.78 -57.71 -18.22
C THR A 5 13.42 -56.39 -18.67
N GLN A 6 14.24 -56.42 -19.73
CA GLN A 6 14.84 -55.21 -20.31
C GLN A 6 13.77 -54.29 -20.93
N ILE A 7 12.83 -54.85 -21.70
CA ILE A 7 11.73 -54.08 -22.31
C ILE A 7 10.86 -53.42 -21.22
N LEU A 8 10.53 -54.17 -20.17
CA LEU A 8 9.72 -53.65 -19.06
C LEU A 8 10.43 -52.52 -18.31
N LEU A 9 11.74 -52.63 -18.10
CA LEU A 9 12.54 -51.59 -17.45
C LEU A 9 12.63 -50.31 -18.29
N VAL A 10 12.69 -50.42 -19.62
CA VAL A 10 12.67 -49.28 -20.55
C VAL A 10 11.32 -48.56 -20.50
N ILE A 11 10.20 -49.31 -20.55
CA ILE A 11 8.85 -48.73 -20.47
C ILE A 11 8.64 -48.02 -19.12
N ALA A 12 9.04 -48.65 -18.01
CA ALA A 12 8.93 -48.06 -16.68
C ALA A 12 9.76 -46.76 -16.57
N SER A 13 10.97 -46.74 -17.13
CA SER A 13 11.84 -45.56 -17.16
C SER A 13 11.21 -44.42 -17.97
N PHE A 14 10.55 -44.74 -19.08
CA PHE A 14 9.85 -43.76 -19.92
C PHE A 14 8.63 -43.15 -19.19
N ILE A 15 7.85 -43.98 -18.50
CA ILE A 15 6.72 -43.51 -17.68
C ILE A 15 7.21 -42.60 -16.56
N LEU A 16 8.27 -42.98 -15.84
CA LEU A 16 8.87 -42.14 -14.79
C LEU A 16 9.33 -40.79 -15.34
N ALA A 17 10.03 -40.79 -16.48
CA ALA A 17 10.49 -39.55 -17.11
C ALA A 17 9.32 -38.63 -17.48
N LEU A 18 8.25 -39.17 -18.06
CA LEU A 18 7.04 -38.41 -18.38
C LEU A 18 6.35 -37.86 -17.12
N SER A 19 6.21 -38.66 -16.07
CA SER A 19 5.61 -38.22 -14.81
C SER A 19 6.40 -37.08 -14.16
N VAL A 20 7.74 -37.15 -14.18
CA VAL A 20 8.60 -36.07 -13.67
C VAL A 20 8.44 -34.81 -14.52
N LEU A 21 8.40 -34.94 -15.84
CA LEU A 21 8.22 -33.80 -16.74
C LEU A 21 6.87 -33.08 -16.48
N VAL A 22 5.78 -33.84 -16.40
CA VAL A 22 4.45 -33.30 -16.09
C VAL A 22 4.44 -32.66 -14.71
N GLY A 23 5.06 -33.30 -13.70
CA GLY A 23 5.18 -32.74 -12.35
C GLY A 23 5.91 -31.40 -12.34
N LEU A 24 7.03 -31.29 -13.06
CA LEU A 24 7.79 -30.03 -13.18
C LEU A 24 6.96 -28.92 -13.84
N ILE A 25 6.21 -29.24 -14.89
CA ILE A 25 5.35 -28.26 -15.57
C ILE A 25 4.27 -27.76 -14.61
N LEU A 26 3.59 -28.65 -13.89
CA LEU A 26 2.53 -28.29 -12.94
C LEU A 26 3.04 -27.46 -11.77
N ILE A 27 4.21 -27.79 -11.23
CA ILE A 27 4.84 -27.00 -10.16
C ILE A 27 5.21 -25.61 -10.69
N SER A 28 5.83 -25.54 -11.87
CA SER A 28 6.28 -24.28 -12.46
C SER A 28 5.10 -23.34 -12.74
N THR A 29 4.03 -23.82 -13.38
CA THR A 29 2.84 -23.00 -13.65
C THR A 29 2.18 -22.51 -12.36
N SER A 30 2.10 -23.37 -11.34
CA SER A 30 1.56 -23.00 -10.03
C SER A 30 2.38 -21.90 -9.35
N LEU A 31 3.71 -22.00 -9.41
CA LEU A 31 4.61 -20.97 -8.85
C LEU A 31 4.45 -19.62 -9.55
N PHE A 32 4.33 -19.60 -10.88
CA PHE A 32 4.09 -18.36 -11.62
C PHE A 32 2.73 -17.73 -11.27
N GLN A 33 1.68 -18.54 -11.11
CA GLN A 33 0.37 -18.06 -10.69
C GLN A 33 0.41 -17.48 -9.26
N ILE A 34 1.04 -18.18 -8.32
CA ILE A 34 1.20 -17.71 -6.93
C ILE A 34 1.94 -16.37 -6.91
N LYS A 35 3.05 -16.23 -7.65
CA LYS A 35 3.79 -14.97 -7.75
C LYS A 35 2.91 -13.83 -8.26
N GLY A 36 2.11 -14.08 -9.31
CA GLY A 36 1.16 -13.11 -9.86
C GLY A 36 0.11 -12.69 -8.83
N LEU A 37 -0.49 -13.67 -8.15
CA LEU A 37 -1.50 -13.43 -7.11
C LEU A 37 -0.93 -12.65 -5.93
N MET A 38 0.26 -13.01 -5.44
CA MET A 38 0.92 -12.28 -4.35
C MET A 38 1.17 -10.82 -4.71
N LYS A 39 1.64 -10.54 -5.94
CA LYS A 39 1.87 -9.17 -6.40
C LYS A 39 0.58 -8.35 -6.38
N THR A 40 -0.51 -8.92 -6.87
CA THR A 40 -1.83 -8.25 -6.88
C THR A 40 -2.35 -8.04 -5.46
N LYS A 41 -2.28 -9.07 -4.60
CA LYS A 41 -2.72 -8.97 -3.20
C LYS A 41 -1.91 -7.93 -2.43
N ASN A 42 -0.60 -7.90 -2.61
CA ASN A 42 0.25 -6.89 -1.98
C ASN A 42 -0.13 -5.48 -2.45
N LYS A 43 -0.35 -5.28 -3.76
CA LYS A 43 -0.83 -3.99 -4.28
C LYS A 43 -2.16 -3.55 -3.66
N LEU A 44 -3.12 -4.47 -3.52
CA LEU A 44 -4.41 -4.19 -2.89
C LEU A 44 -4.26 -3.87 -1.40
N LEU A 45 -3.38 -4.58 -0.68
CA LEU A 45 -3.09 -4.29 0.73
C LEU A 45 -2.48 -2.90 0.89
N LEU A 46 -1.49 -2.54 0.07
CA LEU A 46 -0.91 -1.21 0.05
C LEU A 46 -1.96 -0.12 -0.23
N GLN A 47 -2.86 -0.34 -1.17
CA GLN A 47 -3.95 0.61 -1.46
C GLN A 47 -4.96 0.73 -0.32
N LYS A 48 -5.32 -0.39 0.33
CA LYS A 48 -6.29 -0.42 1.42
C LYS A 48 -5.73 0.18 2.71
N ASN A 49 -4.44 -0.04 2.98
CA ASN A 49 -3.74 0.42 4.17
C ASN A 49 -3.00 1.75 3.95
N ARG A 50 -3.33 2.49 2.89
CA ARG A 50 -2.75 3.81 2.66
C ARG A 50 -3.39 4.83 3.61
N PRO A 51 -2.59 5.69 4.28
CA PRO A 51 -3.13 6.84 4.97
C PRO A 51 -3.57 7.89 3.95
N TYR A 52 -4.66 8.59 4.26
CA TYR A 52 -5.16 9.68 3.43
C TYR A 52 -5.41 10.87 4.33
N VAL A 53 -4.49 11.82 4.32
CA VAL A 53 -4.66 13.07 5.06
C VAL A 53 -5.40 14.04 4.16
N ILE A 54 -6.50 14.60 4.65
CA ILE A 54 -7.26 15.64 3.97
C ILE A 54 -7.22 16.91 4.80
N CYS A 55 -7.27 18.05 4.12
CA CYS A 55 -7.44 19.35 4.74
C CYS A 55 -8.70 20.02 4.20
N ARG A 56 -9.62 20.40 5.09
CA ARG A 56 -10.90 21.02 4.70
C ARG A 56 -11.31 22.14 5.65
N ARG A 57 -12.03 23.12 5.14
CA ARG A 57 -12.62 24.20 5.95
C ARG A 57 -13.95 23.69 6.51
N ILE A 58 -14.09 23.67 7.84
CA ILE A 58 -15.36 23.29 8.48
C ILE A 58 -16.27 24.52 8.52
N ASN A 59 -15.76 25.65 9.02
CA ASN A 59 -16.48 26.92 9.12
C ASN A 59 -15.62 28.06 8.55
N LYS A 60 -16.17 29.27 8.45
CA LYS A 60 -15.45 30.47 7.93
C LYS A 60 -14.14 30.79 8.66
N GLN A 61 -13.94 30.25 9.86
CA GLN A 61 -12.81 30.53 10.74
C GLN A 61 -12.08 29.26 11.21
N THR A 62 -12.38 28.07 10.67
CA THR A 62 -11.71 26.83 11.10
C THR A 62 -11.36 25.88 9.96
N ILE A 63 -10.11 25.40 9.99
CA ILE A 63 -9.60 24.35 9.12
C ILE A 63 -9.44 23.07 9.93
N GLU A 64 -9.80 21.94 9.33
CA GLU A 64 -9.62 20.60 9.85
C GLU A 64 -8.61 19.84 8.99
N ILE A 65 -7.60 19.30 9.64
CA ILE A 65 -6.69 18.30 9.06
C ILE A 65 -7.09 16.95 9.64
N ARG A 66 -7.51 16.02 8.78
CA ARG A 66 -8.03 14.71 9.19
C ARG A 66 -7.38 13.59 8.41
N ASN A 67 -7.08 12.49 9.07
CA ASN A 67 -6.75 11.25 8.37
C ASN A 67 -8.03 10.45 8.12
N VAL A 68 -8.43 10.33 6.85
CA VAL A 68 -9.56 9.52 6.39
C VAL A 68 -9.13 8.15 5.86
N GLY A 69 -7.83 7.87 5.85
CA GLY A 69 -7.30 6.56 5.49
C GLY A 69 -7.50 5.53 6.60
N ASN A 70 -7.22 4.26 6.29
CA ASN A 70 -7.39 3.13 7.21
C ASN A 70 -6.16 2.85 8.08
N SER A 71 -5.08 3.61 7.89
CA SER A 71 -3.82 3.45 8.61
C SER A 71 -3.36 4.78 9.22
N PRO A 72 -2.58 4.74 10.30
CA PRO A 72 -1.98 5.95 10.86
C PRO A 72 -0.96 6.55 9.87
N ALA A 73 -0.87 7.87 9.87
CA ALA A 73 0.19 8.63 9.22
C ALA A 73 1.02 9.38 10.25
N THR A 74 2.30 9.55 9.97
CA THR A 74 3.17 10.48 10.68
C THR A 74 3.30 11.74 9.81
N ILE A 75 2.96 12.89 10.36
CA ILE A 75 3.07 14.17 9.68
C ILE A 75 4.53 14.60 9.72
N ASP A 76 5.17 14.75 8.56
CA ASP A 76 6.57 15.20 8.51
C ASP A 76 6.66 16.70 8.63
N GLU A 77 5.87 17.39 7.81
CA GLU A 77 5.89 18.84 7.65
C GLU A 77 4.56 19.32 7.10
N ILE A 78 4.03 20.40 7.67
CA ILE A 78 2.90 21.13 7.10
C ILE A 78 3.37 22.54 6.76
N GLN A 79 3.34 22.87 5.47
CA GLN A 79 3.63 24.21 4.96
C GLN A 79 2.31 24.92 4.68
N SER A 80 2.17 26.15 5.17
CA SER A 80 0.99 26.98 4.96
C SER A 80 1.39 28.45 4.90
N ASP A 81 0.72 29.19 4.01
CA ASP A 81 0.99 30.62 3.81
C ASP A 81 0.37 31.50 4.92
N THR A 82 -0.57 30.95 5.70
CA THR A 82 -1.42 31.75 6.59
C THR A 82 -1.41 31.31 8.05
N VAL A 83 -1.01 30.08 8.34
CA VAL A 83 -1.08 29.47 9.68
C VAL A 83 0.16 28.65 9.94
N ASP A 84 0.75 28.79 11.12
CA ASP A 84 1.85 27.94 11.55
C ASP A 84 1.33 26.62 12.14
N PHE A 85 1.66 25.51 11.47
CA PHE A 85 1.30 24.14 11.86
C PHE A 85 2.48 23.37 12.47
N SER A 86 3.59 24.04 12.81
CA SER A 86 4.83 23.41 13.26
C SER A 86 4.67 22.42 14.42
N TYR A 87 3.66 22.59 15.26
CA TYR A 87 3.41 21.70 16.41
C TYR A 87 2.84 20.31 16.04
N LEU A 88 2.38 20.14 14.80
CA LEU A 88 1.99 18.84 14.25
C LEU A 88 3.15 18.11 13.58
N ASN A 89 4.28 18.77 13.34
CA ASN A 89 5.42 18.11 12.73
C ASN A 89 5.87 16.97 13.64
N GLN A 90 6.17 15.83 13.03
CA GLN A 90 6.50 14.55 13.66
C GLN A 90 5.39 13.95 14.53
N ARG A 91 4.14 14.44 14.46
CA ARG A 91 3.01 13.82 15.18
C ARG A 91 2.31 12.77 14.34
N ASN A 92 1.84 11.73 15.03
CA ASN A 92 0.98 10.71 14.44
C ASN A 92 -0.47 11.18 14.40
N ILE A 93 -1.11 10.96 13.25
CA ILE A 93 -2.55 11.13 13.03
C ILE A 93 -3.15 9.76 12.70
N PHE A 94 -3.88 9.19 13.67
CA PHE A 94 -4.52 7.88 13.51
C PHE A 94 -5.72 7.96 12.55
N SER A 95 -6.14 6.81 12.03
CA SER A 95 -7.33 6.72 11.18
C SER A 95 -8.56 7.32 11.88
N GLY A 96 -9.24 8.25 11.20
CA GLY A 96 -10.40 8.98 11.71
C GLY A 96 -10.06 10.15 12.66
N GLN A 97 -8.81 10.30 13.09
CA GLN A 97 -8.38 11.41 13.93
C GLN A 97 -8.31 12.71 13.12
N PHE A 98 -8.63 13.82 13.78
CA PHE A 98 -8.60 15.15 13.20
C PHE A 98 -7.99 16.17 14.17
N PHE A 99 -7.46 17.25 13.60
CA PHE A 99 -6.98 18.43 14.31
C PHE A 99 -7.65 19.66 13.72
N ASN A 100 -8.15 20.54 14.59
CA ASN A 100 -8.85 21.76 14.20
C ASN A 100 -7.99 22.98 14.50
N TYR A 101 -7.99 23.92 13.56
CA TYR A 101 -7.18 25.13 13.62
C TYR A 101 -8.02 26.35 13.32
N PRO A 102 -7.95 27.38 14.17
CA PRO A 102 -8.56 28.65 13.87
C PRO A 102 -7.81 29.35 12.73
N ILE A 103 -8.55 29.94 11.80
CA ILE A 103 -8.04 30.79 10.72
C ILE A 103 -8.77 32.13 10.73
N ALA A 104 -8.13 33.16 10.18
CA ALA A 104 -8.78 34.44 9.96
C ALA A 104 -9.95 34.29 8.97
N GLU A 105 -11.06 34.98 9.24
CA GLU A 105 -12.28 34.86 8.45
C GLU A 105 -12.06 35.19 6.97
N ASN A 106 -12.58 34.35 6.08
CA ASN A 106 -12.51 34.51 4.61
C ASN A 106 -11.10 34.59 4.01
N LYS A 107 -10.06 34.12 4.71
CA LYS A 107 -8.72 34.03 4.12
C LYS A 107 -8.52 32.66 3.50
N ASP A 108 -8.28 32.58 2.20
CA ASP A 108 -7.91 31.31 1.56
C ASP A 108 -6.53 30.86 2.08
N ALA A 109 -6.39 29.56 2.31
CA ALA A 109 -5.16 28.94 2.79
C ALA A 109 -4.70 27.87 1.80
N HIS A 110 -3.49 28.03 1.29
CA HIS A 110 -2.79 26.96 0.59
C HIS A 110 -1.98 26.16 1.60
N ILE A 111 -2.32 24.88 1.76
CA ILE A 111 -1.71 24.00 2.75
C ILE A 111 -1.09 22.82 2.01
N PHE A 112 0.20 22.60 2.23
CA PHE A 112 0.90 21.42 1.75
C PHE A 112 1.28 20.54 2.93
N VAL A 113 0.79 19.31 2.92
CA VAL A 113 1.03 18.33 3.98
C VAL A 113 1.94 17.25 3.43
N LYS A 114 3.12 17.11 4.02
CA LYS A 114 4.00 15.93 3.84
C LYS A 114 3.78 14.98 5.00
N TYR A 115 3.59 13.71 4.68
CA TYR A 115 3.33 12.67 5.67
C TYR A 115 3.79 11.32 5.15
N HIS A 116 4.09 10.39 6.04
CA HIS A 116 4.46 9.02 5.67
C HIS A 116 3.71 7.98 6.51
N ASP A 117 3.63 6.77 5.98
CA ASP A 117 3.42 5.56 6.78
C ASP A 117 4.74 4.80 6.91
N GLN A 118 4.71 3.60 7.49
CA GLN A 118 5.89 2.76 7.66
C GLN A 118 6.57 2.32 6.34
N ILE A 119 5.94 2.54 5.18
CA ILE A 119 6.32 1.98 3.88
C ILE A 119 6.64 3.09 2.88
N SER A 120 5.89 4.18 2.86
CA SER A 120 5.86 5.17 1.78
C SER A 120 5.65 6.59 2.31
N HIS A 121 6.18 7.55 1.55
CA HIS A 121 6.03 8.97 1.79
C HIS A 121 5.01 9.56 0.82
N PHE A 122 4.24 10.53 1.30
CA PHE A 122 3.15 11.18 0.59
C PHE A 122 3.23 12.70 0.76
N GLY A 123 2.70 13.41 -0.22
CA GLY A 123 2.62 14.86 -0.19
C GLY A 123 1.37 15.31 -0.92
N GLU A 124 0.51 16.07 -0.24
CA GLU A 124 -0.74 16.55 -0.80
C GLU A 124 -0.91 18.05 -0.60
N LYS A 125 -1.37 18.73 -1.65
CA LYS A 125 -1.65 20.16 -1.68
C LYS A 125 -3.14 20.38 -1.58
N PHE A 126 -3.55 21.25 -0.69
CA PHE A 126 -4.93 21.64 -0.45
C PHE A 126 -5.06 23.15 -0.62
N THR A 127 -6.17 23.58 -1.21
CA THR A 127 -6.58 24.98 -1.24
C THR A 127 -7.91 25.04 -0.52
N VAL A 128 -7.96 25.78 0.58
CA VAL A 128 -9.01 25.66 1.59
C VAL A 128 -9.49 27.00 2.09
#